data_AF-A0A4Q3T7S6-F1
#
_entry.id   AF-A0A4Q3T7S6-F1
#
_cell.length_a   1.000
_cell.length_b   1.000
_cell.length_c   1.000
_cell.angle_alpha   90.00
_cell.angle_beta   90.00
_cell.angle_gamma   90.00
#
_symmetry.space_group_name_H-M   'P 1'
#
loop_
_entity.id
_entity.type
_entity.pdbx_description
1 polymer ?
#
loop_
_entity_poly.entity_id
_entity_poly.type
_entity_poly.pdbx_seq_one_letter_code
_entity_poly.pdbx_strand_id
1 'polypeptide(L)'
;MNRRSIFAWAALAAGMTVASVASAQTAAPVAPAAVEVTIHADQPGARINRNIYGQFAEHLGTGIYEGVWVGEKSDIPNTNGYRNDVVAALRELKVPVVRWPGGCFADDYHWREGVGPRQDRPVRVNAHWGGVPETNEFGTHEFMAFAEMIGAEVYISANVGSGSVQEMGDWLEYMTSDTNSALANERRRNGREQPWKVDYFGIGNETWGCGGNMRPEYYVDLFRQYAAYVNIRTPRDRRPVIVASGGNDDGTRWAEVMSTLGGNDVHALSHHYYTRPRQERWEDKGPAIGFGENEWISTLSNTML
;
A
#
# COMPACT_ATOMS: atom_id res chain seq x y z
N MET A 1 -39.78 -5.73 -97.08
CA MET A 1 -39.58 -4.32 -96.69
C MET A 1 -39.22 -4.34 -95.20
N ASN A 2 -38.02 -4.06 -94.70
CA ASN A 2 -36.78 -3.50 -95.22
C ASN A 2 -35.58 -4.33 -94.67
N ARG A 3 -34.56 -4.54 -95.51
CA ARG A 3 -33.39 -5.41 -95.29
C ARG A 3 -32.23 -4.66 -94.63
N ARG A 4 -31.32 -5.44 -93.98
CA ARG A 4 -29.85 -5.30 -93.78
C ARG A 4 -29.49 -5.49 -92.30
N SER A 5 -28.53 -6.30 -91.86
CA SER A 5 -27.56 -7.23 -92.48
C SER A 5 -26.84 -7.96 -91.35
N ILE A 6 -26.53 -9.25 -91.56
CA ILE A 6 -25.68 -10.11 -90.73
C ILE A 6 -24.21 -9.68 -90.90
N PHE A 7 -23.43 -9.60 -89.82
CA PHE A 7 -22.00 -9.94 -89.81
C PHE A 7 -21.55 -10.33 -88.39
N ALA A 8 -21.00 -11.54 -88.29
CA ALA A 8 -20.32 -12.10 -87.13
C ALA A 8 -18.92 -11.51 -86.97
N TRP A 9 -18.39 -11.45 -85.74
CA TRP A 9 -16.97 -11.72 -85.42
C TRP A 9 -16.84 -12.05 -83.93
N ALA A 10 -16.26 -13.21 -83.63
CA ALA A 10 -15.70 -13.56 -82.33
C ALA A 10 -14.31 -12.91 -82.21
N ALA A 11 -13.96 -12.37 -81.03
CA ALA A 11 -12.59 -12.04 -80.70
C ALA A 11 -12.32 -12.20 -79.18
N LEU A 12 -11.20 -12.87 -78.93
CA LEU A 12 -10.56 -13.24 -77.68
C LEU A 12 -10.32 -12.08 -76.69
N ALA A 13 -10.48 -12.43 -75.40
CA ALA A 13 -9.56 -12.26 -74.27
C ALA A 13 -8.63 -11.03 -74.18
N ALA A 14 -8.71 -10.32 -73.04
CA ALA A 14 -7.54 -10.01 -72.22
C ALA A 14 -8.00 -9.63 -70.80
N GLY A 15 -7.61 -10.44 -69.81
CA GLY A 15 -7.80 -10.13 -68.40
C GLY A 15 -6.94 -8.94 -67.97
N MET A 16 -7.53 -8.05 -67.18
CA MET A 16 -6.79 -7.14 -66.31
C MET A 16 -6.95 -7.60 -64.87
N THR A 17 -6.19 -8.62 -64.48
CA THR A 17 -5.81 -8.79 -63.08
C THR A 17 -4.87 -7.64 -62.73
N VAL A 18 -5.40 -6.59 -62.11
CA VAL A 18 -4.56 -5.60 -61.43
C VAL A 18 -3.95 -6.33 -60.24
N ALA A 19 -2.73 -6.82 -60.39
CA ALA A 19 -1.92 -7.25 -59.27
C ALA A 19 -1.58 -5.99 -58.47
N SER A 20 -2.36 -5.72 -57.42
CA SER A 20 -1.97 -4.79 -56.38
C SER A 20 -0.76 -5.38 -55.68
N VAL A 21 0.43 -4.99 -56.14
CA VAL A 21 1.66 -5.22 -55.38
C VAL A 21 1.54 -4.32 -54.16
N ALA A 22 1.02 -4.86 -53.08
CA ALA A 22 1.10 -4.24 -51.76
C ALA A 22 2.59 -4.23 -51.40
N SER A 23 3.27 -3.13 -51.73
CA SER A 23 4.59 -2.84 -51.20
C SER A 23 4.44 -2.74 -49.69
N ALA A 24 4.80 -3.81 -48.99
CA ALA A 24 5.01 -3.79 -47.56
C ALA A 24 6.15 -2.79 -47.29
N GLN A 25 5.78 -1.55 -46.98
CA GLN A 25 6.71 -0.58 -46.41
C GLN A 25 7.09 -1.12 -45.03
N THR A 26 8.20 -1.84 -44.97
CA THR A 26 8.90 -2.08 -43.72
C THR A 26 9.27 -0.71 -43.17
N ALA A 27 8.58 -0.28 -42.11
CA ALA A 27 8.94 0.93 -41.39
C ALA A 27 10.42 0.85 -41.04
N ALA A 28 11.21 1.84 -41.49
CA ALA A 28 12.61 1.92 -41.13
C ALA A 28 12.72 1.97 -39.59
N PRO A 29 13.68 1.27 -38.98
CA PRO A 29 13.88 1.35 -37.54
C PRO A 29 14.10 2.82 -37.16
N VAL A 30 13.21 3.36 -36.34
CA VAL A 30 13.38 4.70 -35.77
C VAL A 30 14.64 4.63 -34.92
N ALA A 31 15.71 5.31 -35.36
CA ALA A 31 16.90 5.44 -34.54
C ALA A 31 16.47 6.04 -33.19
N PRO A 32 16.91 5.48 -32.04
CA PRO A 32 16.55 6.04 -30.75
C PRO A 32 16.93 7.52 -30.76
N ALA A 33 15.96 8.39 -30.43
CA ALA A 33 16.20 9.81 -30.36
C ALA A 33 17.39 10.05 -29.42
N ALA A 34 18.37 10.85 -29.84
CA ALA A 34 19.47 11.23 -28.98
C ALA A 34 18.89 12.02 -27.79
N VAL A 35 18.95 11.45 -26.59
CA VAL A 35 18.55 12.12 -25.36
C VAL A 35 19.80 12.70 -24.71
N GLU A 36 19.84 14.01 -24.57
CA GLU A 36 20.88 14.72 -23.85
C GLU A 36 20.46 14.90 -22.39
N VAL A 37 21.34 14.53 -21.44
CA VAL A 37 21.12 14.67 -20.00
C VAL A 37 22.29 15.44 -19.40
N THR A 38 22.00 16.54 -18.70
CA THR A 38 22.99 17.35 -17.99
C THR A 38 22.89 17.11 -16.48
N ILE A 39 24.00 16.77 -15.83
CA ILE A 39 24.06 16.52 -14.38
C ILE A 39 24.88 17.62 -13.70
N HIS A 40 24.24 18.38 -12.81
CA HIS A 40 24.88 19.44 -12.01
C HIS A 40 25.32 18.89 -10.64
N ALA A 41 26.46 18.20 -10.59
CA ALA A 41 26.98 17.61 -9.35
C ALA A 41 27.44 18.64 -8.29
N ASP A 42 27.64 19.90 -8.70
CA ASP A 42 28.00 21.05 -7.87
C ASP A 42 26.77 21.75 -7.24
N GLN A 43 25.57 21.33 -7.61
CA GLN A 43 24.30 21.93 -7.15
C GLN A 43 23.44 20.89 -6.42
N PRO A 44 23.79 20.51 -5.17
CA PRO A 44 23.04 19.50 -4.44
C PRO A 44 21.60 19.98 -4.16
N GLY A 45 20.62 19.12 -4.44
CA GLY A 45 19.22 19.36 -4.15
C GLY A 45 18.79 18.93 -2.74
N ALA A 46 17.49 18.73 -2.56
CA ALA A 46 16.93 18.19 -1.32
C ALA A 46 17.41 16.75 -1.07
N ARG A 47 17.51 16.37 0.22
CA ARG A 47 17.82 14.99 0.59
C ARG A 47 16.67 14.06 0.20
N ILE A 48 16.96 13.03 -0.59
CA ILE A 48 16.04 11.92 -0.81
C ILE A 48 15.92 11.14 0.50
N ASN A 49 14.78 11.27 1.17
CA ASN A 49 14.54 10.58 2.42
C ASN A 49 14.49 9.07 2.16
N ARG A 50 15.24 8.29 2.94
CA ARG A 50 15.28 6.83 2.81
C ARG A 50 13.89 6.19 2.90
N ASN A 51 12.95 6.81 3.62
CA ASN A 51 11.61 6.28 3.84
C ASN A 51 10.74 6.30 2.57
N ILE A 52 11.21 6.88 1.45
CA ILE A 52 10.61 6.66 0.12
C ILE A 52 10.67 5.17 -0.31
N TYR A 53 11.61 4.40 0.27
CA TYR A 53 11.76 2.96 0.06
C TYR A 53 11.06 2.13 1.16
N GLY A 54 10.07 2.70 1.85
CA GLY A 54 9.29 2.02 2.89
C GLY A 54 8.53 0.80 2.38
N GLN A 55 8.14 -0.08 3.30
CA GLN A 55 7.37 -1.29 3.01
C GLN A 55 6.01 -1.25 3.72
N PHE A 56 5.09 -2.08 3.24
CA PHE A 56 3.74 -2.17 3.76
C PHE A 56 3.34 -3.65 3.90
N ALA A 57 2.92 -4.03 5.11
CA ALA A 57 2.58 -5.40 5.46
C ALA A 57 1.17 -5.44 6.09
N GLU A 58 0.16 -5.69 5.26
CA GLU A 58 -1.22 -5.90 5.71
C GLU A 58 -1.45 -7.36 6.09
N HIS A 59 -2.33 -7.60 7.07
CA HIS A 59 -2.99 -8.89 7.26
C HIS A 59 -3.87 -9.20 6.05
N LEU A 60 -3.25 -9.70 4.98
CA LEU A 60 -3.88 -9.99 3.69
C LEU A 60 -3.21 -11.20 3.05
N GLY A 61 -4.02 -12.23 2.76
CA GLY A 61 -3.55 -13.45 2.11
C GLY A 61 -2.38 -14.07 2.89
N THR A 62 -1.27 -14.30 2.20
CA THR A 62 -0.04 -14.86 2.78
C THR A 62 1.03 -13.81 3.06
N GLY A 63 0.67 -12.52 3.10
CA GLY A 63 1.63 -11.43 3.38
C GLY A 63 2.24 -11.53 4.78
N ILE A 64 1.39 -11.74 5.80
CA ILE A 64 1.82 -11.95 7.19
C ILE A 64 2.04 -13.43 7.45
N TYR A 65 0.98 -14.24 7.41
CA TYR A 65 1.06 -15.68 7.61
C TYR A 65 1.74 -16.35 6.41
N GLU A 66 2.72 -17.23 6.66
CA GLU A 66 3.64 -17.80 5.67
C GLU A 66 4.70 -16.81 5.12
N GLY A 67 4.29 -15.59 4.76
CA GLY A 67 5.18 -14.56 4.18
C GLY A 67 6.19 -13.99 5.17
N VAL A 68 5.80 -13.83 6.44
CA VAL A 68 6.67 -13.35 7.53
C VAL A 68 6.63 -14.32 8.71
N TRP A 69 5.42 -14.59 9.19
CA TRP A 69 5.15 -15.43 10.35
C TRP A 69 4.81 -16.85 9.92
N VAL A 70 5.66 -17.79 10.30
CA VAL A 70 5.44 -19.24 10.10
C VAL A 70 5.12 -19.97 11.41
N GLY A 71 5.29 -19.29 12.54
CA GLY A 71 5.15 -19.87 13.88
C GLY A 71 6.39 -20.62 14.34
N GLU A 72 6.66 -20.60 15.65
CA GLU A 72 7.91 -21.12 16.26
C GLU A 72 8.14 -22.62 16.03
N LYS A 73 7.07 -23.37 15.77
CA LYS A 73 7.11 -24.83 15.57
C LYS A 73 7.11 -25.24 14.10
N SER A 74 7.23 -24.28 13.17
CA SER A 74 7.28 -24.57 11.74
C SER A 74 8.56 -25.30 11.35
N ASP A 75 8.45 -26.19 10.35
CA ASP A 75 9.60 -26.82 9.69
C ASP A 75 10.38 -25.83 8.80
N ILE A 76 9.78 -24.68 8.46
CA ILE A 76 10.48 -23.59 7.77
C ILE A 76 11.51 -22.98 8.74
N PRO A 77 12.80 -22.87 8.36
CA PRO A 77 13.82 -22.29 9.21
C PRO A 77 13.44 -20.88 9.67
N ASN A 78 13.26 -20.73 10.98
CA ASN A 78 12.76 -19.50 11.58
C ASN A 78 13.52 -19.14 12.87
N THR A 79 13.42 -17.88 13.25
CA THR A 79 13.84 -17.37 14.56
C THR A 79 12.57 -16.89 15.24
N ASN A 80 12.17 -17.48 16.36
CA ASN A 80 10.97 -17.09 17.11
C ASN A 80 9.69 -16.96 16.25
N GLY A 81 9.54 -17.81 15.24
CA GLY A 81 8.39 -17.81 14.33
C GLY A 81 8.52 -16.94 13.08
N TYR A 82 9.56 -16.11 12.96
CA TYR A 82 9.85 -15.34 11.73
C TYR A 82 10.76 -16.14 10.82
N ARG A 83 10.35 -16.38 9.57
CA ARG A 83 11.17 -17.14 8.61
C ARG A 83 12.49 -16.40 8.28
N ASN A 84 13.60 -17.12 8.39
CA ASN A 84 14.94 -16.53 8.39
C ASN A 84 15.36 -15.95 7.03
N ASP A 85 14.90 -16.58 5.95
CA ASP A 85 15.17 -16.17 4.58
C ASP A 85 14.62 -14.76 4.28
N VAL A 86 13.37 -14.49 4.66
CA VAL A 86 12.74 -13.18 4.46
C VAL A 86 13.37 -12.13 5.37
N VAL A 87 13.60 -12.43 6.66
CA VAL A 87 14.28 -11.48 7.56
C VAL A 87 15.65 -11.09 7.01
N ALA A 88 16.45 -12.06 6.54
CA ALA A 88 17.77 -11.79 5.97
C ALA A 88 17.68 -10.91 4.71
N ALA A 89 16.74 -11.21 3.80
CA ALA A 89 16.55 -10.42 2.59
C ALA A 89 16.12 -8.97 2.89
N LEU A 90 15.18 -8.75 3.81
CA LEU A 90 14.72 -7.41 4.17
C LEU A 90 15.80 -6.57 4.86
N ARG A 91 16.68 -7.21 5.66
CA ARG A 91 17.87 -6.56 6.21
C ARG A 91 18.86 -6.13 5.13
N GLU A 92 19.10 -6.99 4.15
CA GLU A 92 20.02 -6.70 3.04
C GLU A 92 19.49 -5.56 2.16
N LEU A 93 18.17 -5.53 1.93
CA LEU A 93 17.47 -4.42 1.27
C LEU A 93 17.47 -3.12 2.08
N LYS A 94 17.88 -3.17 3.36
CA LYS A 94 17.90 -2.04 4.29
C LYS A 94 16.53 -1.37 4.39
N VAL A 95 15.49 -2.18 4.55
CA VAL A 95 14.11 -1.70 4.68
C VAL A 95 14.06 -0.63 5.77
N PRO A 96 13.67 0.62 5.43
CA PRO A 96 13.84 1.73 6.35
C PRO A 96 12.67 1.89 7.32
N VAL A 97 11.45 1.53 6.89
CA VAL A 97 10.21 1.64 7.65
C VAL A 97 9.20 0.59 7.17
N VAL A 98 8.40 0.03 8.07
CA VAL A 98 7.29 -0.87 7.74
C VAL A 98 5.97 -0.34 8.32
N ARG A 99 4.94 -0.25 7.46
CA ARG A 99 3.56 0.04 7.84
C ARG A 99 2.76 -1.24 8.10
N TRP A 100 2.03 -1.30 9.22
CA TRP A 100 1.18 -2.42 9.67
C TRP A 100 0.03 -1.88 10.58
N PRO A 101 -1.13 -2.55 10.78
CA PRO A 101 -1.55 -3.88 10.34
C PRO A 101 -2.24 -3.95 8.99
N GLY A 102 -2.43 -2.81 8.32
CA GLY A 102 -3.07 -2.84 7.02
C GLY A 102 -3.62 -1.52 6.55
N GLY A 103 -4.08 -1.55 5.30
CA GLY A 103 -4.96 -0.57 4.75
C GLY A 103 -6.32 -0.79 5.39
N CYS A 104 -7.21 -1.46 4.64
CA CYS A 104 -8.57 -1.68 5.11
C CYS A 104 -8.63 -2.49 6.40
N PHE A 105 -7.78 -3.51 6.57
CA PHE A 105 -7.74 -4.31 7.79
C PHE A 105 -7.51 -3.45 9.05
N ALA A 106 -6.73 -2.36 8.97
CA ALA A 106 -6.44 -1.55 10.14
C ALA A 106 -7.67 -0.84 10.72
N ASP A 107 -8.63 -0.46 9.88
CA ASP A 107 -9.88 0.19 10.33
C ASP A 107 -10.96 -0.80 10.79
N ASP A 108 -10.63 -2.09 10.85
CA ASP A 108 -11.42 -3.14 11.52
C ASP A 108 -10.62 -3.90 12.59
N TYR A 109 -9.36 -3.50 12.81
CA TYR A 109 -8.47 -4.17 13.75
C TYR A 109 -8.61 -3.60 15.16
N HIS A 110 -8.79 -4.48 16.13
CA HIS A 110 -8.82 -4.15 17.55
C HIS A 110 -7.56 -4.67 18.25
N TRP A 111 -6.61 -3.78 18.56
CA TRP A 111 -5.24 -4.17 18.94
C TRP A 111 -5.13 -5.10 20.16
N ARG A 112 -6.11 -5.03 21.07
CA ARG A 112 -6.17 -5.88 22.26
C ARG A 112 -6.32 -7.36 21.92
N GLU A 113 -6.84 -7.66 20.74
CA GLU A 113 -7.01 -9.03 20.23
C GLU A 113 -5.68 -9.64 19.79
N GLY A 114 -4.69 -8.82 19.44
CA GLY A 114 -3.34 -9.23 19.06
C GLY A 114 -2.31 -9.12 20.18
N VAL A 115 -2.71 -9.16 21.45
CA VAL A 115 -1.78 -9.18 22.60
C VAL A 115 -2.20 -10.23 23.63
N GLY A 116 -1.30 -10.53 24.57
CA GLY A 116 -1.49 -11.61 25.52
C GLY A 116 -1.06 -12.98 24.97
N PRO A 117 -1.29 -14.07 25.73
CA PRO A 117 -0.93 -15.42 25.32
C PRO A 117 -1.60 -15.79 23.99
N ARG A 118 -0.81 -16.20 23.00
CA ARG A 118 -1.30 -16.42 21.61
C ARG A 118 -2.46 -17.40 21.54
N GLN A 119 -2.45 -18.45 22.36
CA GLN A 119 -3.51 -19.46 22.37
C GLN A 119 -4.87 -18.95 22.89
N ASP A 120 -4.88 -17.81 23.58
CA ASP A 120 -6.09 -17.18 24.13
C ASP A 120 -6.61 -16.03 23.25
N ARG A 121 -5.88 -15.69 22.19
CA ARG A 121 -6.27 -14.61 21.25
C ARG A 121 -7.48 -15.06 20.42
N PRO A 122 -8.45 -14.16 20.18
CA PRO A 122 -9.65 -14.52 19.44
C PRO A 122 -9.34 -14.70 17.95
N VAL A 123 -9.98 -15.70 17.34
CA VAL A 123 -10.02 -15.82 15.88
C VAL A 123 -11.11 -14.89 15.35
N ARG A 124 -10.75 -14.01 14.42
CA ARG A 124 -11.65 -13.09 13.70
C ARG A 124 -11.83 -13.53 12.26
N VAL A 125 -12.70 -12.81 11.54
CA VAL A 125 -12.88 -12.98 10.11
C VAL A 125 -12.25 -11.78 9.44
N ASN A 126 -11.34 -12.01 8.50
CA ASN A 126 -10.81 -10.96 7.64
C ASN A 126 -11.86 -10.61 6.57
N ALA A 127 -12.77 -9.70 6.91
CA ALA A 127 -13.92 -9.35 6.08
C ALA A 127 -13.51 -8.66 4.76
N HIS A 128 -12.38 -7.95 4.75
CA HIS A 128 -11.86 -7.28 3.56
C HIS A 128 -11.21 -8.26 2.58
N TRP A 129 -10.57 -9.31 3.08
CA TRP A 129 -9.71 -10.18 2.29
C TRP A 129 -10.16 -11.64 2.33
N GLY A 130 -11.24 -11.93 1.61
CA GLY A 130 -11.69 -13.30 1.35
C GLY A 130 -12.52 -13.95 2.46
N GLY A 131 -12.80 -13.24 3.57
CA GLY A 131 -13.61 -13.77 4.67
C GLY A 131 -12.93 -14.94 5.39
N VAL A 132 -11.60 -15.00 5.35
CA VAL A 132 -10.81 -16.09 5.94
C VAL A 132 -10.57 -15.85 7.44
N PRO A 133 -10.32 -16.90 8.23
CA PRO A 133 -9.96 -16.74 9.64
C PRO A 133 -8.66 -15.94 9.82
N GLU A 134 -8.69 -15.00 10.77
CA GLU A 134 -7.55 -14.24 11.27
C GLU A 134 -7.29 -14.68 12.71
N THR A 135 -6.19 -15.37 12.97
CA THR A 135 -5.91 -15.98 14.27
C THR A 135 -5.35 -15.01 15.31
N ASN A 136 -4.93 -13.81 14.89
CA ASN A 136 -4.21 -12.83 15.69
C ASN A 136 -2.92 -13.39 16.33
N GLU A 137 -2.35 -14.48 15.80
CA GLU A 137 -1.07 -15.00 16.28
C GLU A 137 0.07 -14.01 16.06
N PHE A 138 0.01 -13.25 14.96
CA PHE A 138 0.90 -12.13 14.70
C PHE A 138 0.20 -10.83 15.12
N GLY A 139 0.56 -10.29 16.28
CA GLY A 139 -0.03 -9.07 16.80
C GLY A 139 1.01 -8.00 17.12
N THR A 140 0.73 -7.17 18.13
CA THR A 140 1.60 -6.02 18.45
C THR A 140 3.02 -6.46 18.79
N HIS A 141 3.19 -7.46 19.66
CA HIS A 141 4.53 -7.91 20.06
C HIS A 141 5.30 -8.50 18.88
N GLU A 142 4.61 -9.29 18.06
CA GLU A 142 5.23 -9.96 16.92
C GLU A 142 5.67 -8.95 15.84
N PHE A 143 4.83 -7.96 15.52
CA PHE A 143 5.19 -6.90 14.58
C PHE A 143 6.36 -6.05 15.07
N MET A 144 6.35 -5.63 16.34
CA MET A 144 7.42 -4.79 16.88
C MET A 144 8.76 -5.54 16.92
N ALA A 145 8.75 -6.83 17.26
CA ALA A 145 9.94 -7.67 17.21
C ALA A 145 10.44 -7.89 15.77
N PHE A 146 9.53 -8.08 14.81
CA PHE A 146 9.88 -8.17 13.40
C PHE A 146 10.59 -6.89 12.90
N ALA A 147 10.05 -5.71 13.20
CA ALA A 147 10.66 -4.43 12.86
C ALA A 147 12.07 -4.27 13.48
N GLU A 148 12.23 -4.62 14.77
CA GLU A 148 13.53 -4.65 15.45
C GLU A 148 14.52 -5.62 14.77
N MET A 149 14.06 -6.82 14.36
CA MET A 149 14.89 -7.83 13.70
C MET A 149 15.43 -7.36 12.34
N ILE A 150 14.62 -6.65 11.56
CA ILE A 150 15.04 -6.13 10.25
C ILE A 150 15.72 -4.76 10.34
N GLY A 151 15.69 -4.10 11.50
CA GLY A 151 16.26 -2.77 11.72
C GLY A 151 15.44 -1.63 11.09
N ALA A 152 14.13 -1.84 10.93
CA ALA A 152 13.23 -0.86 10.33
C ALA A 152 12.57 0.04 11.39
N GLU A 153 12.25 1.27 10.99
CA GLU A 153 11.34 2.14 11.73
C GLU A 153 9.91 1.57 11.71
N VAL A 154 9.13 1.93 12.72
CA VAL A 154 7.76 1.44 12.91
C VAL A 154 6.75 2.48 12.44
N TYR A 155 5.88 2.09 11.52
CA TYR A 155 4.66 2.80 11.17
C TYR A 155 3.43 1.99 11.59
N ILE A 156 2.65 2.51 12.54
CA ILE A 156 1.38 1.89 12.96
C ILE A 156 0.22 2.62 12.28
N SER A 157 -0.73 1.86 11.72
CA SER A 157 -2.01 2.37 11.21
C SER A 157 -3.09 2.08 12.26
N ALA A 158 -3.66 3.13 12.87
CA ALA A 158 -4.67 3.00 13.90
C ALA A 158 -6.09 2.98 13.34
N ASN A 159 -6.96 2.20 13.99
CA ASN A 159 -8.37 2.13 13.66
C ASN A 159 -9.11 3.42 14.04
N VAL A 160 -9.74 4.06 13.05
CA VAL A 160 -10.68 5.16 13.24
C VAL A 160 -12.09 4.74 12.82
N GLY A 161 -12.20 3.92 11.77
CA GLY A 161 -13.47 3.53 11.16
C GLY A 161 -14.42 2.81 12.12
N SER A 162 -13.93 1.79 12.84
CA SER A 162 -14.71 1.02 13.82
C SER A 162 -14.18 1.10 15.25
N GLY A 163 -13.01 1.71 15.44
CA GLY A 163 -12.36 1.88 16.73
C GLY A 163 -12.84 3.09 17.52
N SER A 164 -12.20 3.31 18.67
CA SER A 164 -12.44 4.49 19.51
C SER A 164 -11.18 5.29 19.80
N VAL A 165 -11.36 6.57 20.16
CA VAL A 165 -10.27 7.44 20.62
C VAL A 165 -9.52 6.83 21.81
N GLN A 166 -10.24 6.20 22.74
CA GLN A 166 -9.64 5.53 23.88
C GLN A 166 -8.82 4.33 23.45
N GLU A 167 -9.34 3.49 22.56
CA GLU A 167 -8.64 2.32 22.06
C GLU A 167 -7.30 2.66 21.42
N MET A 168 -7.29 3.65 20.52
CA MET A 168 -6.06 4.15 19.90
C MET A 168 -5.08 4.70 20.94
N GLY A 169 -5.58 5.52 21.87
CA GLY A 169 -4.76 6.13 22.91
C GLY A 169 -4.14 5.09 23.86
N ASP A 170 -4.91 4.08 24.24
CA ASP A 170 -4.46 2.96 25.06
C ASP A 170 -3.39 2.14 24.34
N TRP A 171 -3.50 1.98 23.01
CA TRP A 171 -2.49 1.26 22.22
C TRP A 171 -1.14 1.98 22.22
N LEU A 172 -1.16 3.30 22.02
CA LEU A 172 0.04 4.13 22.10
C LEU A 172 0.67 4.07 23.48
N GLU A 173 -0.13 4.18 24.54
CA GLU A 173 0.37 4.06 25.92
C GLU A 173 0.99 2.68 26.18
N TYR A 174 0.32 1.60 25.75
CA TYR A 174 0.82 0.23 25.85
C TYR A 174 2.20 0.09 25.20
N MET A 175 2.37 0.61 23.99
CA MET A 175 3.62 0.50 23.24
C MET A 175 4.74 1.39 23.80
N THR A 176 4.43 2.61 24.24
CA THR A 176 5.45 3.67 24.41
C THR A 176 5.68 4.11 25.86
N SER A 177 4.81 3.75 26.79
CA SER A 177 4.90 4.21 28.18
C SER A 177 5.94 3.42 28.98
N ASP A 178 6.85 4.13 29.65
CA ASP A 178 7.81 3.58 30.63
C ASP A 178 7.28 3.64 32.08
N THR A 179 6.11 4.25 32.29
CA THR A 179 5.51 4.40 33.61
C THR A 179 5.04 3.06 34.22
N ASN A 180 4.53 3.12 35.46
CA ASN A 180 3.92 1.97 36.14
C ASN A 180 2.40 1.87 35.89
N SER A 181 1.92 2.31 34.71
CA SER A 181 0.50 2.24 34.37
C SER A 181 0.03 0.80 34.14
N ALA A 182 -1.29 0.58 34.19
CA ALA A 182 -1.86 -0.75 33.95
C ALA A 182 -1.47 -1.32 32.58
N LEU A 183 -1.48 -0.47 31.55
CA LEU A 183 -1.12 -0.81 30.16
C LEU A 183 0.38 -1.09 30.00
N ALA A 184 1.24 -0.26 30.57
CA ALA A 184 2.68 -0.50 30.55
C ALA A 184 3.03 -1.82 31.26
N ASN A 185 2.40 -2.09 32.41
CA ASN A 185 2.58 -3.36 33.14
C ASN A 185 1.99 -4.55 32.39
N GLU A 186 0.93 -4.36 31.61
CA GLU A 186 0.38 -5.38 30.72
C GLU A 186 1.40 -5.76 29.63
N ARG A 187 2.02 -4.78 28.98
CA ARG A 187 3.13 -5.01 28.04
C ARG A 187 4.27 -5.81 28.70
N ARG A 188 4.69 -5.43 29.91
CA ARG A 188 5.73 -6.13 30.68
C ARG A 188 5.36 -7.59 30.94
N ARG A 189 4.13 -7.85 31.42
CA ARG A 189 3.61 -9.21 31.63
C ARG A 189 3.59 -10.04 30.35
N ASN A 190 3.36 -9.40 29.21
CA ASN A 190 3.37 -10.05 27.90
C ASN A 190 4.79 -10.22 27.31
N GLY A 191 5.85 -9.96 28.08
CA GLY A 191 7.22 -10.30 27.71
C GLY A 191 8.06 -9.14 27.19
N ARG A 192 7.54 -7.89 27.17
CA ARG A 192 8.32 -6.71 26.79
C ARG A 192 8.45 -5.72 27.94
N GLU A 193 9.65 -5.71 28.55
CA GLU A 193 9.95 -4.83 29.68
C GLU A 193 9.98 -3.34 29.28
N GLN A 194 10.86 -3.00 28.34
CA GLN A 194 11.07 -1.62 27.89
C GLN A 194 10.00 -1.18 26.88
N PRO A 195 9.59 0.10 26.86
CA PRO A 195 8.74 0.59 25.78
C PRO A 195 9.43 0.41 24.43
N TRP A 196 8.62 0.36 23.38
CA TRP A 196 9.12 0.52 22.02
C TRP A 196 9.11 1.98 21.60
N LYS A 197 9.83 2.25 20.52
CA LYS A 197 9.67 3.48 19.75
C LYS A 197 8.65 3.22 18.64
N VAL A 198 7.72 4.15 18.47
CA VAL A 198 6.82 4.21 17.32
C VAL A 198 7.23 5.46 16.54
N ASP A 199 7.73 5.29 15.31
CA ASP A 199 8.28 6.39 14.52
C ASP A 199 7.17 7.16 13.80
N TYR A 200 6.19 6.43 13.27
CA TYR A 200 5.06 6.98 12.53
C TYR A 200 3.74 6.39 13.03
N PHE A 201 2.70 7.22 13.06
CA PHE A 201 1.39 6.82 13.51
C PHE A 201 0.30 7.40 12.59
N GLY A 202 -0.28 6.53 11.77
CA GLY A 202 -1.40 6.83 10.90
C GLY A 202 -2.71 6.81 11.66
N ILE A 203 -3.49 7.89 11.58
CA ILE A 203 -4.81 8.00 12.22
C ILE A 203 -5.88 7.68 11.17
N GLY A 204 -6.27 6.41 11.10
CA GLY A 204 -7.16 5.87 10.07
C GLY A 204 -6.45 5.61 8.74
N ASN A 205 -7.07 4.78 7.91
CA ASN A 205 -6.65 4.44 6.56
C ASN A 205 -7.84 4.54 5.60
N GLU A 206 -7.59 5.07 4.39
CA GLU A 206 -8.59 5.12 3.30
C GLU A 206 -9.99 5.46 3.82
N THR A 207 -10.08 6.48 4.68
CA THR A 207 -11.30 6.80 5.40
C THR A 207 -12.42 7.25 4.45
N TRP A 208 -12.07 7.67 3.23
CA TRP A 208 -12.98 7.88 2.10
C TRP A 208 -13.66 6.61 1.58
N GLY A 209 -13.09 5.43 1.82
CA GLY A 209 -13.52 4.13 1.31
C GLY A 209 -13.74 3.13 2.45
N CYS A 210 -12.92 2.08 2.50
CA CYS A 210 -13.11 0.98 3.45
C CYS A 210 -13.01 1.41 4.92
N GLY A 211 -12.30 2.50 5.23
CA GLY A 211 -12.20 3.05 6.59
C GLY A 211 -13.42 3.84 7.07
N GLY A 212 -14.56 3.79 6.36
CA GLY A 212 -15.83 4.36 6.85
C GLY A 212 -16.62 5.21 5.86
N ASN A 213 -16.26 5.24 4.58
CA ASN A 213 -16.95 5.99 3.51
C ASN A 213 -17.19 7.48 3.87
N MET A 214 -16.19 8.09 4.51
CA MET A 214 -16.28 9.43 5.08
C MET A 214 -16.14 10.50 4.01
N ARG A 215 -16.83 11.63 4.23
CA ARG A 215 -16.49 12.89 3.56
C ARG A 215 -15.19 13.46 4.18
N PRO A 216 -14.32 14.15 3.42
CA PRO A 216 -13.09 14.71 3.96
C PRO A 216 -13.33 15.68 5.12
N GLU A 217 -14.42 16.46 5.09
CA GLU A 217 -14.75 17.39 6.18
C GLU A 217 -15.07 16.66 7.48
N TYR A 218 -15.78 15.51 7.39
CA TYR A 218 -16.08 14.69 8.55
C TYR A 218 -14.83 14.00 9.10
N TYR A 219 -13.97 13.50 8.22
CA TYR A 219 -12.70 12.91 8.63
C TYR A 219 -11.78 13.94 9.31
N VAL A 220 -11.72 15.19 8.84
CA VAL A 220 -10.95 16.27 9.50
C VAL A 220 -11.38 16.47 10.96
N ASP A 221 -12.69 16.45 11.23
CA ASP A 221 -13.20 16.60 12.60
C ASP A 221 -12.81 15.40 13.48
N LEU A 222 -12.93 14.18 12.96
CA LEU A 222 -12.47 12.97 13.67
C LEU A 222 -10.95 12.99 13.87
N PHE A 223 -10.18 13.30 12.84
CA PHE A 223 -8.72 13.36 12.92
C PHE A 223 -8.27 14.30 14.03
N ARG A 224 -8.84 15.51 14.13
CA ARG A 224 -8.53 16.45 15.21
C ARG A 224 -8.81 15.84 16.59
N GLN A 225 -9.94 15.17 16.74
CA GLN A 225 -10.31 14.52 17.99
C GLN A 225 -9.31 13.42 18.36
N TYR A 226 -8.99 12.52 17.44
CA TYR A 226 -8.05 11.42 17.68
C TYR A 226 -6.63 11.95 17.93
N ALA A 227 -6.11 12.85 17.07
CA ALA A 227 -4.76 13.39 17.16
C ALA A 227 -4.47 14.09 18.49
N ALA A 228 -5.47 14.77 19.08
CA ALA A 228 -5.33 15.40 20.39
C ALA A 228 -4.88 14.40 21.48
N TYR A 229 -5.35 13.15 21.42
CA TYR A 229 -5.01 12.13 22.40
C TYR A 229 -3.67 11.44 22.14
N VAL A 230 -3.14 11.47 20.91
CA VAL A 230 -1.79 10.96 20.62
C VAL A 230 -0.75 11.69 21.48
N ASN A 231 -0.82 13.02 21.49
CA ASN A 231 0.10 13.86 22.26
C ASN A 231 -0.07 13.71 23.79
N ILE A 232 -1.28 13.40 24.26
CA ILE A 232 -1.59 13.21 25.69
C ILE A 232 -1.12 11.84 26.18
N ARG A 233 -1.27 10.80 25.36
CA ARG A 233 -0.99 9.40 25.73
C ARG A 233 0.45 8.95 25.49
N THR A 234 1.24 9.79 24.81
CA THR A 234 2.62 9.46 24.44
C THR A 234 3.61 10.40 25.16
N PRO A 235 4.66 9.86 25.81
CA PRO A 235 5.75 10.66 26.36
C PRO A 235 6.33 11.62 25.32
N ARG A 236 6.66 12.86 25.71
CA ARG A 236 7.07 13.93 24.76
C ARG A 236 8.25 13.53 23.88
N ASP A 237 9.21 12.81 24.42
CA ASP A 237 10.43 12.32 23.76
C ASP A 237 10.20 11.10 22.86
N ARG A 238 9.00 10.51 22.87
CA ARG A 238 8.60 9.33 22.10
C ARG A 238 7.39 9.57 21.19
N ARG A 239 6.99 10.82 20.99
CA ARG A 239 5.86 11.17 20.11
C ARG A 239 6.18 10.79 18.65
N PRO A 240 5.29 10.04 17.98
CA PRO A 240 5.48 9.68 16.59
C PRO A 240 5.20 10.87 15.66
N VAL A 241 5.67 10.75 14.42
CA VAL A 241 5.16 11.55 13.31
C VAL A 241 3.70 11.14 13.05
N ILE A 242 2.78 12.06 13.33
CA ILE A 242 1.34 11.87 13.07
C ILE A 242 1.06 12.01 11.57
N VAL A 243 0.49 10.95 10.99
CA VAL A 243 0.12 10.87 9.57
C VAL A 243 -1.40 10.82 9.45
N ALA A 244 -1.98 11.74 8.68
CA ALA A 244 -3.41 11.72 8.38
C ALA A 244 -3.71 10.90 7.13
N SER A 245 -4.85 10.22 7.10
CA SER A 245 -5.41 9.57 5.91
C SER A 245 -5.73 10.62 4.86
N GLY A 246 -4.95 10.64 3.78
CA GLY A 246 -5.19 11.52 2.65
C GLY A 246 -6.01 10.88 1.54
N GLY A 247 -6.05 11.58 0.41
CA GLY A 247 -6.85 11.21 -0.75
C GLY A 247 -6.18 10.17 -1.63
N ASN A 248 -6.85 9.85 -2.73
CA ASN A 248 -6.43 8.86 -3.70
C ASN A 248 -6.55 9.37 -5.13
N ASP A 249 -5.86 8.67 -6.03
CA ASP A 249 -5.88 8.90 -7.47
C ASP A 249 -5.60 10.39 -7.80
N ASP A 250 -6.23 10.95 -8.83
CA ASP A 250 -5.99 12.35 -9.23
C ASP A 250 -6.85 13.36 -8.45
N GLY A 251 -7.56 12.90 -7.39
CA GLY A 251 -8.52 13.71 -6.65
C GLY A 251 -7.85 14.70 -5.68
N THR A 252 -7.90 16.00 -6.00
CA THR A 252 -7.29 17.04 -5.14
C THR A 252 -8.15 17.46 -3.95
N ARG A 253 -9.48 17.27 -4.02
CA ARG A 253 -10.43 17.76 -3.00
C ARG A 253 -10.06 17.32 -1.58
N TRP A 254 -9.62 16.08 -1.41
CA TRP A 254 -9.26 15.58 -0.09
C TRP A 254 -8.07 16.34 0.47
N ALA A 255 -7.01 16.53 -0.33
CA ALA A 255 -5.84 17.30 0.06
C ALA A 255 -6.18 18.77 0.35
N GLU A 256 -7.07 19.38 -0.45
CA GLU A 256 -7.57 20.75 -0.23
C GLU A 256 -8.24 20.90 1.14
N VAL A 257 -9.16 19.99 1.49
CA VAL A 257 -9.84 20.03 2.80
C VAL A 257 -8.86 19.77 3.94
N MET A 258 -7.95 18.80 3.77
CA MET A 258 -6.93 18.48 4.77
C MET A 258 -5.94 19.63 4.99
N SER A 259 -5.71 20.49 3.99
CA SER A 259 -4.85 21.68 4.12
C SER A 259 -5.37 22.70 5.14
N THR A 260 -6.63 22.58 5.58
CA THR A 260 -7.21 23.40 6.65
C THR A 260 -6.77 22.97 8.05
N LEU A 261 -6.07 21.83 8.18
CA LEU A 261 -5.43 21.43 9.43
C LEU A 261 -4.23 22.35 9.69
N GLY A 262 -4.23 23.02 10.85
CA GLY A 262 -3.13 23.89 11.26
C GLY A 262 -1.85 23.10 11.52
N GLY A 263 -0.69 23.75 11.32
CA GLY A 263 0.64 23.10 11.36
C GLY A 263 1.10 22.49 12.69
N ASN A 264 0.29 22.53 13.76
CA ASN A 264 0.61 21.90 15.04
C ASN A 264 -0.05 20.52 15.22
N ASP A 265 -1.01 20.14 14.37
CA ASP A 265 -1.88 18.98 14.60
C ASP A 265 -1.57 17.78 13.68
N VAL A 266 -0.85 18.00 12.57
CA VAL A 266 -0.51 16.97 11.58
C VAL A 266 0.90 17.19 11.04
N HIS A 267 1.67 16.10 10.92
CA HIS A 267 3.05 16.18 10.41
C HIS A 267 3.16 15.70 8.96
N ALA A 268 2.29 14.79 8.52
CA ALA A 268 2.26 14.26 7.18
C ALA A 268 0.83 13.89 6.74
N LEU A 269 0.62 13.89 5.42
CA LEU A 269 -0.61 13.45 4.77
C LEU A 269 -0.28 12.28 3.85
N SER A 270 -1.01 11.16 3.95
CA SER A 270 -0.81 10.03 3.02
C SER A 270 -1.43 10.32 1.65
N HIS A 271 -1.04 9.55 0.63
CA HIS A 271 -1.69 9.58 -0.68
C HIS A 271 -1.60 8.20 -1.31
N HIS A 272 -2.69 7.72 -1.89
CA HIS A 272 -2.78 6.36 -2.44
C HIS A 272 -3.02 6.40 -3.96
N TYR A 273 -2.13 5.76 -4.72
CA TYR A 273 -2.25 5.63 -6.16
C TYR A 273 -1.81 4.22 -6.58
N TYR A 274 -2.67 3.49 -7.28
CA TYR A 274 -2.33 2.18 -7.84
C TYR A 274 -2.27 2.26 -9.37
N THR A 275 -1.09 2.02 -9.94
CA THR A 275 -0.98 1.82 -11.40
C THR A 275 -1.68 0.52 -11.80
N ARG A 276 -2.74 0.65 -12.59
CA ARG A 276 -3.51 -0.47 -13.14
C ARG A 276 -3.49 -0.40 -14.67
N PRO A 277 -3.25 -1.51 -15.40
CA PRO A 277 -3.31 -1.53 -16.86
C PRO A 277 -4.68 -1.06 -17.40
N ARG A 278 -5.74 -1.43 -16.69
CA ARG A 278 -7.13 -1.07 -16.97
C ARG A 278 -7.68 -0.27 -15.79
N GLN A 279 -8.11 0.97 -16.03
CA GLN A 279 -8.51 1.89 -14.96
C GLN A 279 -10.03 2.14 -14.87
N GLU A 280 -10.80 1.76 -15.89
CA GLU A 280 -12.24 2.06 -15.98
C GLU A 280 -13.04 1.54 -14.78
N ARG A 281 -12.67 0.35 -14.28
CA ARG A 281 -13.36 -0.31 -13.14
C ARG A 281 -12.33 -0.93 -12.22
N TRP A 282 -12.65 -0.99 -10.93
CA TRP A 282 -11.75 -1.57 -9.94
C TRP A 282 -11.64 -3.10 -10.10
N GLU A 283 -12.72 -3.76 -10.49
CA GLU A 283 -12.82 -5.21 -10.60
C GLU A 283 -12.10 -5.76 -11.84
N ASP A 284 -11.86 -4.91 -12.83
CA ASP A 284 -11.20 -5.26 -14.10
C ASP A 284 -9.87 -4.53 -14.22
N LYS A 285 -8.85 -5.02 -13.52
CA LYS A 285 -7.49 -4.45 -13.53
C LYS A 285 -6.60 -5.05 -14.64
N GLY A 286 -7.06 -6.12 -15.29
CA GLY A 286 -6.24 -7.00 -16.12
C GLY A 286 -5.60 -8.14 -15.32
N PRO A 287 -5.03 -9.16 -16.01
CA PRO A 287 -4.40 -10.30 -15.36
C PRO A 287 -3.03 -9.93 -14.76
N ALA A 288 -2.66 -10.57 -13.64
CA ALA A 288 -1.38 -10.33 -12.98
C ALA A 288 -0.16 -10.84 -13.78
N ILE A 289 -0.36 -11.87 -14.61
CA ILE A 289 0.67 -12.47 -15.47
C ILE A 289 0.10 -12.74 -16.86
N GLY A 290 0.96 -12.81 -17.88
CA GLY A 290 0.56 -13.12 -19.25
C GLY A 290 -0.26 -12.02 -19.93
N PHE A 291 -0.20 -10.78 -19.44
CA PHE A 291 -0.81 -9.62 -20.09
C PHE A 291 -0.09 -9.28 -21.40
N GLY A 292 -0.84 -8.71 -22.35
CA GLY A 292 -0.33 -8.38 -23.69
C GLY A 292 0.45 -7.06 -23.74
N GLU A 293 1.12 -6.80 -24.87
CA GLU A 293 1.89 -5.56 -25.09
C GLU A 293 1.05 -4.29 -24.86
N ASN A 294 -0.23 -4.29 -25.25
CA ASN A 294 -1.12 -3.14 -25.03
C ASN A 294 -1.33 -2.84 -23.53
N GLU A 295 -1.43 -3.86 -22.68
CA GLU A 295 -1.59 -3.70 -21.22
C GLU A 295 -0.27 -3.30 -20.55
N TRP A 296 0.86 -3.74 -21.12
CA TRP A 296 2.18 -3.26 -20.70
C TRP A 296 2.34 -1.77 -21.00
N ILE A 297 2.02 -1.34 -22.21
CA ILE A 297 2.10 0.07 -22.63
C ILE A 297 1.14 0.93 -21.80
N SER A 298 -0.10 0.47 -21.58
CA SER A 298 -1.06 1.23 -20.76
C SER A 298 -0.58 1.35 -19.32
N THR A 299 0.02 0.31 -18.75
CA THR A 299 0.63 0.35 -17.41
C THR A 299 1.72 1.41 -17.32
N LEU A 300 2.67 1.43 -18.27
CA LEU A 300 3.72 2.45 -18.31
C LEU A 300 3.15 3.87 -18.44
N SER A 301 2.16 4.05 -19.33
CA SER A 301 1.46 5.33 -19.47
C SER A 301 0.79 5.76 -18.17
N ASN A 302 0.18 4.83 -17.45
CA ASN A 302 -0.52 5.09 -16.20
C ASN A 302 0.43 5.29 -15.00
N THR A 303 1.73 5.04 -15.13
CA THR A 303 2.71 5.36 -14.08
C THR A 303 3.25 6.79 -14.22
N MET A 304 3.24 7.33 -15.43
CA MET A 304 3.72 8.68 -15.73
C MET A 304 2.58 9.67 -15.50
N LEU A 305 2.37 10.05 -14.23
CA LEU A 305 1.52 11.19 -13.84
C LEU A 305 1.94 12.47 -14.59
#